data_AF-A0A8I3NQ36-F1
#
_entry.id   AF-A0A8I3NQ36-F1
#
_cell.length_a   1.000
_cell.length_b   1.000
_cell.length_c   1.000
_cell.angle_alpha   90.00
_cell.angle_beta   90.00
_cell.angle_gamma   90.00
#
_symmetry.space_group_name_H-M   'P 1'
#
loop_
_entity.id
_entity.type
_entity.pdbx_description
1 polymer ?
#
loop_
_entity_poly.entity_id
_entity_poly.type
_entity_poly.pdbx_seq_one_letter_code
_entity_poly.pdbx_strand_id
1 'polypeptide(L)'
;MHALSQEIRAFSRKGLRKQCTRVTSLTGRTTVETWDGARRVVVEAGPPGRGGSCGFVPDLSLDLRVAVLKPWLLLGSQDAAHDLDTLKKHKDGVVLVHCNAGVSRAAAIVIGFLMNSEELSFTSAFSLVKNARPSICPNAGFMEQLRTYQQGKESTKCDNIQETSL
;
A
#
# COMPACT_ATOMS: atom_id res chain seq x y z
N MET A 1 -20.59 -3.59 11.98
CA MET A 1 -19.44 -3.65 11.05
C MET A 1 -19.96 -3.97 9.65
N HIS A 2 -19.81 -3.07 8.68
CA HIS A 2 -20.03 -3.46 7.28
C HIS A 2 -18.76 -4.15 6.79
N ALA A 3 -18.87 -5.41 6.39
CA ALA A 3 -17.75 -6.12 5.77
C ALA A 3 -17.31 -5.36 4.52
N LEU A 4 -16.00 -5.26 4.25
CA LEU A 4 -15.47 -4.65 3.01
C LEU A 4 -16.19 -5.18 1.75
N SER A 5 -16.59 -6.46 1.77
CA SER A 5 -17.40 -7.08 0.72
C SER A 5 -18.79 -6.47 0.56
N GLN A 6 -19.44 -6.04 1.64
CA GLN A 6 -20.70 -5.30 1.60
C GLN A 6 -20.51 -3.88 1.09
N GLU A 7 -19.43 -3.19 1.47
CA GLU A 7 -19.08 -1.88 0.92
C GLU A 7 -18.86 -1.95 -0.59
N ILE A 8 -18.07 -2.91 -1.07
CA ILE A 8 -17.83 -3.11 -2.50
C ILE A 8 -19.13 -3.41 -3.25
N ARG A 9 -20.02 -4.23 -2.67
CA ARG A 9 -21.31 -4.57 -3.28
C ARG A 9 -22.29 -3.38 -3.29
N ALA A 10 -22.28 -2.55 -2.25
CA ALA A 10 -23.11 -1.36 -2.14
C ALA A 10 -22.55 -0.16 -2.94
N PHE A 11 -21.29 -0.25 -3.39
CA PHE A 11 -20.62 0.84 -4.07
C PHE A 11 -21.22 1.13 -5.46
N SER A 12 -21.89 2.27 -5.59
CA SER A 12 -22.44 2.72 -6.87
C SER A 12 -21.37 3.38 -7.74
N ARG A 13 -21.19 2.86 -8.96
CA ARG A 13 -20.30 3.47 -9.97
C ARG A 13 -20.69 4.91 -10.31
N LYS A 14 -21.94 5.34 -10.04
CA LYS A 14 -22.40 6.72 -10.26
C LYS A 14 -21.71 7.73 -9.33
N GLY A 15 -21.18 7.29 -8.19
CA GLY A 15 -20.45 8.14 -7.23
C GLY A 15 -18.95 8.25 -7.51
N LEU A 16 -18.42 7.51 -8.49
CA LEU A 16 -17.00 7.62 -8.85
C LEU A 16 -16.70 9.00 -9.43
N ARG A 17 -15.63 9.64 -8.92
CA ARG A 17 -15.06 10.80 -9.59
C ARG A 17 -14.70 10.42 -11.01
N LYS A 18 -15.20 11.18 -11.99
CA LYS A 18 -14.83 11.01 -13.39
C LYS A 18 -13.31 11.17 -13.49
N GLN A 19 -12.64 10.08 -13.86
CA GLN A 19 -11.19 10.09 -14.06
C GLN A 19 -10.88 10.67 -15.44
N CYS A 20 -9.94 11.59 -15.44
CA CYS A 20 -9.42 12.26 -16.63
C CYS A 20 -7.90 12.15 -16.54
N THR A 21 -7.29 11.43 -17.47
CA THR A 21 -5.85 11.18 -17.47
C THR A 21 -5.24 11.99 -18.59
N ARG A 22 -4.37 12.95 -18.22
CA ARG A 22 -3.53 13.65 -19.17
C ARG A 22 -2.31 12.79 -19.46
N VAL A 23 -2.10 12.43 -20.74
CA VAL A 23 -0.96 11.67 -21.21
C VAL A 23 -0.07 12.60 -22.02
N THR A 24 1.16 12.81 -21.56
CA THR A 24 2.18 13.54 -22.30
C THR A 24 3.14 12.52 -22.93
N SER A 25 3.16 12.46 -24.25
CA SER A 25 4.10 11.61 -24.99
C SER A 25 5.53 12.15 -24.92
N LEU A 26 6.51 11.31 -25.27
CA LEU A 26 7.93 11.70 -25.36
C LEU A 26 8.18 12.83 -26.37
N THR A 27 7.30 12.99 -27.36
CA THR A 27 7.37 14.07 -28.36
C THR A 27 6.70 15.36 -27.89
N GLY A 28 6.18 15.39 -26.65
CA GLY A 28 5.49 16.56 -26.08
C GLY A 28 4.01 16.68 -26.46
N ARG A 29 3.48 15.80 -27.32
CA ARG A 29 2.03 15.77 -27.58
C ARG A 29 1.29 15.38 -26.32
N THR A 30 0.25 16.13 -25.99
CA THR A 30 -0.55 15.93 -24.78
C THR A 30 -1.95 15.52 -25.20
N THR A 31 -2.38 14.33 -24.78
CA THR A 31 -3.77 13.88 -24.94
C THR A 31 -4.46 13.82 -23.58
N VAL A 32 -5.77 14.02 -23.60
CA VAL A 32 -6.64 13.86 -22.44
C VAL A 32 -7.54 12.66 -22.69
N GLU A 33 -7.32 11.59 -21.92
CA GLU A 33 -8.17 10.41 -21.92
C GLU A 33 -9.28 10.57 -20.87
N THR A 34 -10.53 10.55 -21.31
CA THR A 34 -11.71 10.55 -20.42
C THR A 34 -12.50 9.28 -20.62
N TRP A 35 -12.91 8.66 -19.52
CA TRP A 35 -13.77 7.48 -19.53
C TRP A 35 -15.23 7.91 -19.40
N ASP A 36 -16.07 7.63 -20.41
CA ASP A 36 -17.49 8.03 -20.41
C ASP A 36 -18.46 6.94 -19.88
N GLY A 37 -17.93 5.79 -19.50
CA GLY A 37 -18.70 4.63 -19.02
C GLY A 37 -18.84 3.49 -20.03
N ALA A 38 -18.63 3.76 -21.33
CA ALA A 38 -18.67 2.74 -22.39
C ALA A 38 -17.42 2.77 -23.28
N ARG A 39 -16.79 3.94 -23.45
CA ARG A 39 -15.62 4.13 -24.30
C ARG A 39 -14.60 5.07 -23.68
N ARG A 40 -13.35 4.90 -24.09
CA ARG A 40 -12.28 5.86 -23.83
C ARG A 40 -12.35 6.93 -24.92
N VAL A 41 -12.60 8.18 -24.53
CA VAL A 41 -12.54 9.34 -25.43
C VAL A 41 -11.16 9.97 -25.26
N VAL A 42 -10.43 10.12 -26.36
CA VAL A 42 -9.09 10.73 -26.38
C VAL A 42 -9.18 12.04 -27.14
N VAL A 43 -8.85 13.14 -26.48
CA VAL A 43 -8.84 14.49 -27.09
C VAL A 43 -7.43 15.03 -27.04
N GLU A 44 -6.91 15.53 -28.16
CA GLU A 44 -5.65 16.30 -28.17
C GLU A 44 -5.84 17.56 -27.31
N ALA A 45 -5.01 17.71 -26.28
CA ALA A 45 -4.97 18.95 -25.50
C ALA A 45 -4.36 20.04 -26.38
N GLY A 46 -4.97 21.23 -26.39
CA GLY A 46 -4.43 22.39 -27.11
C GLY A 46 -2.97 22.71 -26.74
N PRO A 47 -2.29 23.58 -27.50
CA PRO A 47 -0.88 23.89 -27.29
C PRO A 47 -0.61 24.27 -25.83
N PRO A 48 0.53 23.86 -25.25
CA PRO A 48 0.79 24.05 -23.83
C PRO A 48 0.69 25.54 -23.49
N GLY A 49 -0.28 25.90 -22.64
CA GLY A 49 -0.28 27.20 -21.97
C GLY A 49 1.04 27.37 -21.19
N ARG A 50 1.47 28.62 -20.94
CA ARG A 50 2.73 29.01 -20.23
C ARG A 50 2.85 28.47 -18.79
N GLY A 51 2.78 27.15 -18.59
CA GLY A 51 2.97 26.44 -17.33
C GLY A 51 3.75 25.17 -17.64
N GLY A 52 4.84 24.95 -16.89
CA GLY A 52 5.94 24.04 -17.22
C GLY A 52 5.53 22.64 -17.67
N SER A 53 6.38 22.05 -18.53
CA SER A 53 6.23 20.69 -19.03
C SER A 53 6.15 19.70 -17.86
N CYS A 54 4.96 19.18 -17.57
CA CYS A 54 4.83 18.02 -16.72
C CYS A 54 5.28 16.79 -17.53
N GLY A 55 6.56 16.44 -17.37
CA GLY A 55 7.15 15.21 -17.91
C GLY A 55 7.06 14.08 -16.89
N PHE A 56 7.11 12.84 -17.39
CA PHE A 56 7.43 11.69 -16.56
C PHE A 56 8.88 11.83 -16.10
N VAL A 57 9.10 12.04 -14.81
CA VAL A 57 10.45 12.00 -14.21
C VAL A 57 10.74 10.53 -13.91
N PRO A 58 11.70 9.89 -14.59
CA PRO A 58 12.12 8.54 -14.23
C PRO A 58 12.66 8.59 -12.80
N ASP A 59 12.15 7.71 -11.94
CA ASP A 59 12.77 7.49 -10.64
C ASP A 59 14.04 6.65 -10.87
N LEU A 60 15.19 7.33 -10.84
CA LEU A 60 16.50 6.70 -10.98
C LEU A 60 17.09 6.27 -9.64
N SER A 61 16.40 6.54 -8.53
CA SER A 61 16.87 6.22 -7.18
C SER A 61 16.36 4.85 -6.74
N LEU A 62 17.14 3.81 -7.03
CA LEU A 62 16.87 2.46 -6.55
C LEU A 62 16.91 2.42 -5.01
N ASP A 63 15.90 1.80 -4.38
CA ASP A 63 15.88 1.55 -2.94
C ASP A 63 16.07 0.06 -2.64
N LEU A 64 17.33 -0.40 -2.63
CA LEU A 64 17.67 -1.80 -2.32
C LEU A 64 17.62 -2.15 -0.82
N ARG A 65 17.13 -1.24 0.03
CA ARG A 65 17.11 -1.50 1.48
C ARG A 65 16.03 -2.50 1.85
N VAL A 66 16.43 -3.51 2.60
CA VAL A 66 15.54 -4.53 3.17
C VAL A 66 15.52 -4.39 4.68
N ALA A 67 14.34 -4.29 5.25
CA ALA A 67 14.14 -4.31 6.69
C ALA A 67 13.89 -5.74 7.16
N VAL A 68 14.68 -6.19 8.13
CA VAL A 68 14.55 -7.50 8.76
C VAL A 68 13.73 -7.34 10.03
N LEU A 69 12.46 -7.76 10.00
CA LEU A 69 11.59 -7.68 11.18
C LEU A 69 11.69 -8.93 12.05
N LYS A 70 11.86 -10.08 11.39
CA LYS A 70 12.14 -11.37 12.00
C LYS A 70 13.15 -12.10 11.10
N PRO A 71 13.84 -13.14 11.60
CA PRO A 71 14.76 -13.93 10.79
C PRO A 71 14.15 -14.46 9.48
N TRP A 72 12.83 -14.65 9.44
CA TRP A 72 12.07 -15.14 8.30
C TRP A 72 11.11 -14.11 7.67
N LEU A 73 11.04 -12.88 8.18
CA LEU A 73 10.12 -11.84 7.68
C LEU A 73 10.87 -10.56 7.32
N LEU A 74 10.85 -10.25 6.02
CA LEU A 74 11.50 -9.09 5.43
C LEU A 74 10.47 -8.12 4.84
N LEU A 75 10.80 -6.83 4.84
CA LEU A 75 10.04 -5.76 4.20
C LEU A 75 10.94 -4.93 3.29
N GLY A 76 10.56 -4.80 2.01
CA GLY A 76 11.35 -4.07 1.01
C GLY A 76 10.53 -3.34 -0.04
N SER A 77 11.23 -2.65 -0.94
CA SER A 77 10.69 -2.07 -2.16
C SER A 77 10.62 -3.11 -3.29
N GLN A 78 10.07 -2.71 -4.43
CA GLN A 78 10.11 -3.53 -5.64
C GLN A 78 11.53 -3.65 -6.20
N ASP A 79 12.39 -2.64 -6.04
CA ASP A 79 13.79 -2.69 -6.46
C ASP A 79 14.54 -3.77 -5.70
N ALA A 80 14.38 -3.82 -4.37
CA ALA A 80 14.98 -4.86 -3.53
C ALA A 80 14.47 -6.26 -3.90
N ALA A 81 13.20 -6.38 -4.31
CA ALA A 81 12.63 -7.65 -4.75
C ALA A 81 13.16 -8.11 -6.12
N HIS A 82 13.60 -7.18 -6.98
CA HIS A 82 14.18 -7.49 -8.29
C HIS A 82 15.70 -7.68 -8.25
N ASP A 83 16.37 -7.30 -7.16
CA ASP A 83 17.81 -7.45 -7.01
C ASP A 83 18.17 -8.77 -6.31
N LEU A 84 18.51 -9.80 -7.09
CA LEU A 84 18.82 -11.14 -6.59
C LEU A 84 20.01 -11.14 -5.61
N ASP A 85 21.00 -10.28 -5.83
CA ASP A 85 22.17 -10.19 -4.97
C ASP A 85 21.81 -9.63 -3.58
N THR A 86 20.87 -8.68 -3.50
CA THR A 86 20.29 -8.24 -2.24
C THR A 86 19.53 -9.36 -1.55
N LEU A 87 18.73 -10.15 -2.27
CA LEU A 87 17.97 -11.24 -1.67
C LEU A 87 18.85 -12.38 -1.15
N LYS A 88 19.92 -12.72 -1.88
CA LYS A 88 20.89 -13.76 -1.49
C LYS A 88 21.68 -13.45 -0.21
N LYS A 89 21.69 -12.19 0.24
CA LYS A 89 22.31 -11.82 1.53
C LYS A 89 21.52 -12.35 2.73
N HIS A 90 20.27 -12.75 2.52
CA HIS A 90 19.40 -13.33 3.53
C HIS A 90 19.38 -14.86 3.42
N LYS A 91 19.05 -15.54 4.51
CA LYS A 91 19.00 -17.01 4.57
C LYS A 91 17.87 -17.56 3.70
N ASP A 92 17.91 -18.86 3.40
CA ASP A 92 16.80 -19.57 2.76
C ASP A 92 15.58 -19.65 3.69
N GLY A 93 14.39 -19.83 3.10
CA GLY A 93 13.13 -19.96 3.86
C GLY A 93 12.56 -18.65 4.39
N VAL A 94 12.96 -17.51 3.80
CA VAL A 94 12.55 -16.18 4.22
C VAL A 94 11.46 -15.62 3.31
N VAL A 95 10.48 -14.92 3.89
CA VAL A 95 9.40 -14.26 3.17
C VAL A 95 9.70 -12.76 3.04
N LEU A 96 9.80 -12.28 1.80
CA LEU A 96 9.86 -10.86 1.49
C LEU A 96 8.46 -10.33 1.17
N VAL A 97 7.99 -9.38 1.97
CA VAL A 97 6.79 -8.61 1.66
C VAL A 97 7.20 -7.29 1.03
N HIS A 98 6.69 -6.99 -0.17
CA HIS A 98 7.02 -5.76 -0.87
C HIS A 98 5.82 -5.13 -1.57
N CYS A 99 5.98 -3.86 -1.93
CA CYS A 99 5.15 -3.14 -2.90
C CYS A 99 6.08 -2.22 -3.69
N ASN A 100 5.56 -1.32 -4.53
CA ASN A 100 6.41 -0.43 -5.35
C ASN A 100 7.58 0.20 -4.55
N ALA A 101 7.25 1.00 -3.53
CA ALA A 101 8.27 1.67 -2.70
C ALA A 101 8.50 1.00 -1.32
N GLY A 102 7.73 -0.03 -0.96
CA GLY A 102 7.78 -0.59 0.40
C GLY A 102 7.37 0.40 1.51
N VAL A 103 6.59 1.44 1.18
CA VAL A 103 6.22 2.53 2.10
C VAL A 103 4.82 2.35 2.71
N SER A 104 3.83 1.99 1.89
CA SER A 104 2.42 2.06 2.31
C SER A 104 1.73 0.70 2.37
N ARG A 105 1.41 0.09 1.22
CA ARG A 105 0.71 -1.21 1.13
C ARG A 105 1.42 -2.35 1.88
N ALA A 106 2.68 -2.62 1.53
CA ALA A 106 3.45 -3.69 2.16
C ALA A 106 3.64 -3.45 3.66
N ALA A 107 3.95 -2.21 4.05
CA ALA A 107 4.08 -1.85 5.46
C ALA A 107 2.78 -2.10 6.24
N ALA A 108 1.62 -1.71 5.69
CA ALA A 108 0.33 -1.94 6.33
C ALA A 108 0.03 -3.43 6.54
N ILE A 109 0.30 -4.26 5.54
CA ILE A 109 0.14 -5.72 5.63
C ILE A 109 1.05 -6.31 6.72
N VAL A 110 2.32 -5.91 6.74
CA VAL A 110 3.28 -6.40 7.74
C VAL A 110 2.91 -5.96 9.15
N ILE A 111 2.45 -4.71 9.34
CA ILE A 111 1.96 -4.22 10.63
C ILE A 111 0.76 -5.06 11.09
N GLY A 112 -0.26 -5.23 10.22
CA GLY A 112 -1.44 -6.02 10.54
C GLY A 112 -1.11 -7.49 10.83
N PHE A 113 -0.16 -8.07 10.09
CA PHE A 113 0.34 -9.41 10.35
C PHE A 113 0.95 -9.53 11.75
N LEU A 114 1.85 -8.62 12.14
CA LEU A 114 2.47 -8.63 13.47
C LEU A 114 1.44 -8.41 14.59
N MET A 115 0.45 -7.54 14.38
CA MET A 115 -0.67 -7.39 15.31
C MET A 115 -1.47 -8.69 15.46
N ASN A 116 -1.60 -9.44 14.36
CA ASN A 116 -2.33 -10.71 14.38
C ASN A 116 -1.54 -11.83 15.06
N SER A 117 -0.32 -12.10 14.60
CA SER A 117 0.46 -13.28 14.95
C SER A 117 1.22 -13.14 16.27
N GLU A 118 1.61 -11.92 16.64
CA GLU A 118 2.42 -11.65 17.83
C GLU A 118 1.62 -10.93 18.93
N GLU A 119 0.31 -10.76 18.76
CA GLU A 119 -0.57 -10.05 19.70
C GLU A 119 -0.08 -8.62 20.05
N LEU A 120 0.66 -7.98 19.13
CA LEU A 120 1.13 -6.62 19.33
C LEU A 120 0.00 -5.61 19.15
N SER A 121 0.01 -4.57 19.99
CA SER A 121 -0.79 -3.38 19.70
C SER A 121 -0.33 -2.72 18.41
N PHE A 122 -1.23 -2.01 17.74
CA PHE A 122 -0.99 -1.19 16.57
C PHE A 122 0.23 -0.27 16.77
N THR A 123 0.30 0.43 17.90
CA THR A 123 1.42 1.35 18.20
C THR A 123 2.75 0.62 18.27
N SER A 124 2.79 -0.55 18.94
CA SER A 124 4.01 -1.36 19.07
C SER A 124 4.43 -1.96 17.74
N ALA A 125 3.49 -2.54 16.99
CA ALA A 125 3.75 -3.11 15.68
C ALA A 125 4.22 -2.03 14.69
N PHE A 126 3.52 -0.90 14.60
CA PHE A 126 3.90 0.23 13.76
C PHE A 126 5.31 0.73 14.08
N SER A 127 5.63 0.90 15.37
CA SER A 127 6.95 1.38 15.81
C SER A 127 8.06 0.39 15.46
N LEU A 128 7.80 -0.91 15.63
CA LEU A 128 8.74 -1.98 15.24
C LEU A 128 9.06 -1.89 13.74
N VAL A 129 8.04 -1.81 12.88
CA VAL A 129 8.25 -1.68 11.43
C VAL A 129 8.93 -0.35 11.08
N LYS A 130 8.56 0.75 11.73
CA LYS A 130 9.12 2.09 11.50
C LYS A 130 10.60 2.16 11.85
N ASN A 131 11.00 1.52 12.94
CA ASN A 131 12.40 1.48 13.36
C ASN A 131 13.26 0.67 12.39
N ALA A 132 12.74 -0.45 11.89
CA ALA A 132 13.47 -1.27 10.93
C ALA A 132 13.48 -0.67 9.51
N ARG A 133 12.41 0.04 9.11
CA ARG A 133 12.31 0.76 7.83
C ARG A 133 11.77 2.19 8.05
N PRO A 134 12.64 3.18 8.26
CA PRO A 134 12.23 4.56 8.54
C PRO A 134 11.36 5.21 7.45
N SER A 135 11.40 4.72 6.22
CA SER A 135 10.59 5.25 5.11
C SER A 135 9.12 4.84 5.16
N ILE A 136 8.70 3.91 6.02
CA ILE A 136 7.29 3.49 6.02
C ILE A 136 6.36 4.65 6.39
N CYS A 137 5.27 4.74 5.65
CA CYS A 137 4.20 5.69 5.81
C CYS A 137 2.94 5.10 5.15
N PRO A 138 2.24 4.16 5.82
CA PRO A 138 0.91 3.73 5.41
C PRO A 138 0.01 4.94 5.20
N ASN A 139 -0.84 4.89 4.16
CA ASN A 139 -1.77 5.99 3.91
C ASN A 139 -2.83 6.05 5.03
N ALA A 140 -3.52 7.18 5.14
CA ALA A 140 -4.51 7.40 6.19
C ALA A 140 -5.60 6.32 6.25
N GLY A 141 -6.04 5.80 5.10
CA GLY A 141 -7.03 4.71 5.04
C GLY A 141 -6.51 3.41 5.64
N PHE A 142 -5.27 3.02 5.34
CA PHE A 142 -4.65 1.84 5.96
C PHE A 142 -4.40 2.05 7.45
N MET A 143 -3.99 3.25 7.86
CA MET A 143 -3.83 3.57 9.29
C MET A 143 -5.13 3.40 10.05
N GLU A 144 -6.25 3.85 9.48
CA GLU A 144 -7.56 3.70 10.10
C GLU A 144 -8.01 2.24 10.14
N GLN A 145 -7.88 1.51 9.02
CA GLN A 145 -8.22 0.09 8.95
C GLN A 145 -7.43 -0.75 9.99
N LEU A 146 -6.15 -0.44 10.22
CA LEU A 146 -5.34 -1.12 11.22
C LEU A 146 -5.81 -0.82 12.65
N ARG A 147 -6.21 0.43 12.96
CA ARG A 147 -6.77 0.76 14.28
C ARG A 147 -8.12 0.07 14.52
N THR A 148 -9.00 0.08 13.51
CA THR A 148 -10.28 -0.65 13.58
C THR A 148 -10.05 -2.15 13.77
N TYR A 149 -9.04 -2.71 13.09
CA TYR A 149 -8.66 -4.11 13.24
C TYR A 149 -8.25 -4.46 14.68
N GLN A 150 -7.50 -3.60 15.37
CA GLN A 150 -7.17 -3.81 16.79
C GLN A 150 -8.41 -3.86 17.68
N GLN A 151 -9.33 -2.90 17.52
CA GLN A 151 -10.57 -2.83 18.31
C GLN A 151 -11.40 -4.10 18.16
N GLY A 152 -11.48 -4.63 16.94
CA GLY A 152 -12.14 -5.91 16.67
C GLY A 152 -11.51 -7.10 17.41
N LYS A 153 -10.17 -7.16 17.50
CA LYS A 153 -9.47 -8.21 18.27
C LYS A 153 -9.75 -8.12 19.77
N GLU A 154 -9.80 -6.90 20.31
CA GLU A 154 -10.10 -6.67 21.74
C GLU A 154 -11.52 -7.11 22.09
N SER A 155 -12.51 -6.85 21.24
CA SER A 155 -13.89 -7.33 21.44
C SER A 155 -14.00 -8.85 21.48
N THR A 156 -13.33 -9.57 20.56
CA THR A 156 -13.33 -11.05 20.56
C THR A 156 -12.60 -11.67 21.73
N LYS A 157 -11.69 -10.94 22.40
CA LYS A 157 -10.96 -11.43 23.57
C LYS A 157 -11.86 -11.45 24.81
N CYS A 158 -12.79 -10.50 24.93
CA CYS A 158 -13.77 -10.45 26.01
C CYS A 158 -14.81 -11.57 25.93
N ASP A 159 -15.21 -11.96 24.71
CA ASP A 159 -16.16 -13.07 24.49
C ASP A 159 -15.55 -14.42 24.91
N ASN A 160 -14.24 -14.61 24.68
CA ASN A 160 -13.55 -15.85 25.05
C ASN A 160 -13.20 -15.97 26.55
N ILE A 161 -13.38 -14.92 27.36
CA ILE A 161 -13.13 -14.99 28.82
C ILE A 161 -14.37 -15.52 29.56
N GLN A 162 -15.56 -15.49 28.95
CA GLN A 162 -16.79 -16.02 29.58
C GLN A 162 -16.95 -17.54 29.47
N GLU A 163 -16.15 -18.25 28.68
CA GLU A 163 -16.25 -19.71 28.49
C GLU A 163 -15.26 -20.56 29.32
N THR A 164 -14.33 -19.96 30.05
CA THR A 164 -13.32 -20.69 30.85
C THR A 164 -13.58 -20.72 32.36
N SER A 165 -14.77 -20.34 32.81
CA SER A 165 -15.22 -20.50 34.21
C SER A 165 -16.37 -21.51 34.28
N LEU A 166 -16.05 -22.80 34.16
CA LEU A 166 -16.87 -23.93 34.61
C LEU A 166 -15.99 -24.98 35.26
#